data_AF-A0A3D1RHV1-F1
#
_entry.id   AF-A0A3D1RHV1-F1
#
_cell.length_a   1.000
_cell.length_b   1.000
_cell.length_c   1.000
_cell.angle_alpha   90.00
_cell.angle_beta   90.00
_cell.angle_gamma   90.00
#
_symmetry.space_group_name_H-M   'P 1'
#
loop_
_entity.id
_entity.type
_entity.pdbx_description
1 polymer ?
#
loop_
_entity_poly.entity_id
_entity_poly.type
_entity_poly.pdbx_seq_one_letter_code
_entity_poly.pdbx_strand_id
1 'polypeptide(L)' 'MGDVIVEVDGTKVTKMDELNAIKNQKQIGDTLKLKVFREGKEKEITVTLQEQP' A
#
# COMPACT_ATOMS: atom_id res chain seq x y z
N MET A 1 9.63 12.22 -10.42
CA MET A 1 10.16 11.01 -9.74
C MET A 1 8.97 10.27 -9.15
N GLY A 2 8.83 8.98 -9.45
CA GLY A 2 7.68 8.18 -9.02
C GLY A 2 7.90 7.56 -7.65
N ASP A 3 6.80 7.14 -7.02
CA ASP A 3 6.83 6.34 -5.80
C ASP A 3 6.66 4.88 -6.16
N VAL A 4 7.46 4.04 -5.51
CA VAL A 4 7.33 2.58 -5.66
C VAL A 4 6.82 2.02 -4.35
N ILE A 5 5.61 1.47 -4.37
CA ILE A 5 5.13 0.68 -3.24
C ILE A 5 5.93 -0.61 -3.21
N VAL A 6 6.57 -0.91 -2.09
CA VAL A 6 7.42 -2.10 -1.90
C VAL A 6 6.80 -3.10 -0.91
N GLU A 7 5.93 -2.63 -0.02
CA GLU A 7 5.30 -3.46 0.99
C GLU A 7 3.93 -2.91 1.40
N VAL A 8 2.99 -3.80 1.72
CA VAL A 8 1.67 -3.50 2.26
C VAL A 8 1.35 -4.47 3.38
N ASP A 9 1.10 -3.98 4.59
CA ASP A 9 0.80 -4.77 5.78
C ASP A 9 1.82 -5.90 6.05
N GLY A 10 3.10 -5.63 5.85
CA GLY A 10 4.17 -6.62 6.01
C GLY A 10 4.33 -7.59 4.83
N THR A 11 3.46 -7.49 3.81
CA THR A 11 3.54 -8.29 2.59
C THR A 11 4.28 -7.51 1.52
N LYS A 12 5.38 -8.04 0.98
CA LYS A 12 6.08 -7.40 -0.14
C LYS A 12 5.19 -7.41 -1.38
N VAL A 13 5.05 -6.24 -2.00
CA VAL A 13 4.21 -6.06 -3.18
C VAL A 13 5.10 -5.56 -4.30
N THR A 14 5.11 -6.30 -5.41
CA THR A 14 5.91 -5.96 -6.60
C THR A 14 5.04 -5.68 -7.82
N LYS A 15 3.77 -6.10 -7.78
CA LYS A 15 2.81 -5.95 -8.86
C LYS A 15 1.51 -5.31 -8.38
N MET A 16 0.85 -4.61 -9.30
CA MET A 16 -0.44 -3.97 -9.03
C MET A 16 -1.54 -4.99 -8.65
N ASP A 17 -1.46 -6.22 -9.19
CA ASP A 17 -2.41 -7.29 -8.90
C ASP A 17 -2.36 -7.74 -7.44
N GLU A 18 -1.17 -7.81 -6.86
CA GLU A 18 -0.96 -8.14 -5.44
C GLU A 18 -1.55 -7.04 -4.55
N LEU A 19 -1.36 -5.77 -4.94
CA LEU A 19 -1.95 -4.63 -4.25
C LEU A 19 -3.48 -4.71 -4.26
N ASN A 20 -4.07 -5.02 -5.42
CA ASN A 20 -5.51 -5.15 -5.59
C ASN A 20 -6.08 -6.32 -4.78
N ALA A 21 -5.35 -7.44 -4.70
CA ALA A 21 -5.75 -8.59 -3.89
C ALA A 21 -5.81 -8.21 -2.40
N ILE A 22 -4.80 -7.51 -1.89
CA ILE A 22 -4.76 -7.03 -0.49
C ILE A 22 -5.88 -6.03 -0.24
N LYS A 23 -6.10 -5.08 -1.15
CA LYS A 23 -7.20 -4.12 -1.09
C LYS A 23 -8.56 -4.83 -1.01
N ASN A 24 -8.78 -5.85 -1.83
CA ASN A 24 -10.04 -6.61 -1.86
C ASN A 24 -10.27 -7.49 -0.61
N GLN A 25 -9.22 -7.82 0.14
CA GLN A 25 -9.33 -8.56 1.40
C GLN A 25 -9.66 -7.65 2.59
N LYS A 26 -9.53 -6.34 2.43
CA LYS A 26 -9.74 -5.34 3.47
C LYS A 26 -11.05 -4.61 3.26
N GLN A 27 -11.60 -4.08 4.35
CA GLN A 27 -12.85 -3.33 4.30
C GLN A 27 -12.58 -1.83 4.37
N ILE A 28 -13.55 -1.05 3.89
CA ILE A 28 -13.55 0.40 4.09
C ILE A 28 -13.48 0.68 5.60
N GLY A 29 -12.59 1.60 5.99
CA GLY A 29 -12.29 1.89 7.39
C GLY A 29 -11.09 1.13 7.96
N ASP A 30 -10.60 0.08 7.28
CA ASP A 30 -9.38 -0.60 7.71
C ASP A 30 -8.14 0.29 7.50
N THR A 31 -7.16 0.10 8.37
CA THR A 31 -5.83 0.71 8.23
C THR A 31 -4.88 -0.25 7.54
N LEU A 32 -4.12 0.29 6.59
CA LEU A 32 -3.08 -0.36 5.82
C LEU A 32 -1.75 0.33 6.08
N LYS A 33 -0.70 -0.42 6.39
CA LYS A 33 0.67 0.08 6.41
C LYS A 33 1.32 -0.13 5.04
N LEU A 34 1.53 0.95 4.30
CA LEU A 34 2.26 0.94 3.04
C LEU A 34 3.71 1.34 3.30
N LYS A 35 4.66 0.57 2.79
CA LYS A 35 6.04 1.00 2.65
C LYS A 35 6.26 1.45 1.21
N VAL A 36 6.69 2.69 1.05
CA VAL A 36 6.98 3.31 -0.24
C VAL A 36 8.45 3.69 -0.33
N PHE A 37 9.05 3.45 -1.48
CA PHE A 37 10.39 3.90 -1.80
C PHE A 37 10.30 5.20 -2.60
N ARG A 38 10.73 6.31 -1.98
CA ARG A 38 10.73 7.65 -2.57
C ARG A 38 12.11 8.27 -2.38
N GLU A 39 12.71 8.77 -3.46
CA GLU A 39 14.00 9.48 -3.44
C GLU A 39 15.16 8.66 -2.82
N GLY A 40 15.20 7.35 -3.09
CA GLY A 40 16.27 6.50 -2.57
C GLY A 40 16.08 6.07 -1.10
N LYS A 41 14.96 6.41 -0.47
CA LYS A 41 14.65 6.07 0.92
C LYS A 41 13.31 5.35 1.03
N GLU A 42 13.27 4.37 1.92
CA GLU A 42 12.01 3.75 2.35
C GLU A 42 11.28 4.68 3.32
N LYS A 43 9.98 4.86 3.12
CA LYS A 43 9.06 5.57 3.99
C LYS A 43 7.90 4.65 4.31
N GLU A 44 7.53 4.55 5.57
CA GLU A 44 6.35 3.84 6.02
C GLU A 44 5.22 4.85 6.21
N ILE A 45 4.09 4.62 5.54
CA ILE A 45 2.89 5.44 5.65
C ILE A 45 1.74 4.54 6.05
N THR A 46 0.95 4.96 7.04
CA THR A 46 -0.30 4.29 7.38
C THR A 46 -1.43 5.03 6.68
N VAL A 47 -2.23 4.33 5.89
CA VAL A 47 -3.41 4.88 5.22
C VAL A 47 -4.65 4.15 5.69
N THR A 48 -5.77 4.84 5.68
CA THR A 48 -7.08 4.23 5.95
C THR A 48 -7.80 4.05 4.62
N LEU A 49 -8.35 2.85 4.38
CA LEU A 49 -9.16 2.57 3.22
C LEU A 49 -10.44 3.40 3.28
N GLN A 50 -10.68 4.18 2.23
CA GLN A 50 -11.89 4.97 2.05
C GLN A 50 -12.66 4.45 0.85
N GLU A 51 -13.95 4.76 0.79
CA GLU A 51 -14.77 4.51 -0.38
C GLU A 51 -14.15 5.19 -1.60
N GLN A 52 -14.15 4.49 -2.73
CA GLN A 52 -13.71 5.07 -3.99
C GLN A 52 -14.90 5.84 -4.56
N PRO A 53 -14.85 7.19 -4.64
CA PRO A 53 -15.93 7.99 -5.23
C PRO A 53 -16.08 7.76 -6.73
#